data_AF-A0A7J8L8Y9-F1
#
_entry.id   AF-A0A7J8L8Y9-F1
#
_cell.length_a   1.000
_cell.length_b   1.000
_cell.length_c   1.000
_cell.angle_alpha   90.00
_cell.angle_beta   90.00
_cell.angle_gamma   90.00
#
_symmetry.space_group_name_H-M   'P 1'
#
loop_
_entity.id
_entity.type
_entity.pdbx_description
1 polymer ?
#
loop_
_entity_poly.entity_id
_entity_poly.type
_entity_poly.pdbx_seq_one_letter_code
_entity_poly.pdbx_strand_id
1 'polypeptide(L)'
;SYAKHFDINPKFNECVQSARYDETSGFWRVKTIVTSDSNKTEFEYVCRSLVVATGENAECVLPDIEGLSEFGGEVIHAGDYKSGEKFKGQKVLVVGCGNSGMEVSLDLCNHNASPSMVVRSSVHVLPREIFGKSTFELAVLMMKWLPLWLVDKLMLILAWLVLGNIEKYGLKRPSTGPLELKNTKGKTPVLDIGALEKIRSGDINVVPGIKRFSCGQVELVNGEKLDIDSVVLATGYRSNVPSWLQEGEFFSKNGYPKASFPHGWKGKAGLYAAGFTRRGLSGASSDAMRIAQDIAQVFKDETKQLRMRTVARHRRCISLSQF
;
A
#
# COMPACT_ATOMS: atom_id res chain seq x y z
N SER A 1 -13.62 11.07 17.46
CA SER A 1 -12.90 10.55 16.27
C SER A 1 -13.07 11.54 15.12
N TYR A 2 -12.18 11.51 14.12
CA TYR A 2 -12.23 12.38 12.94
C TYR A 2 -13.59 12.31 12.21
N ALA A 3 -14.11 11.11 11.96
CA ALA A 3 -15.40 10.92 11.27
C ALA A 3 -16.57 11.59 12.02
N LYS A 4 -16.63 11.46 13.35
CA LYS A 4 -17.66 12.12 14.17
C LYS A 4 -17.55 13.66 14.13
N HIS A 5 -16.34 14.18 14.07
CA HIS A 5 -16.12 15.63 14.02
C HIS A 5 -16.57 16.25 12.69
N PHE A 6 -16.44 15.51 11.58
CA PHE A 6 -16.80 15.95 10.23
C PHE A 6 -18.10 15.35 9.69
N ASP A 7 -18.89 14.70 10.54
CA ASP A 7 -20.14 14.00 10.18
C ASP A 7 -20.00 13.08 8.94
N ILE A 8 -18.91 12.32 8.90
CA ILE A 8 -18.64 11.36 7.83
C ILE A 8 -19.32 10.04 8.18
N ASN A 9 -20.19 9.58 7.29
CA ASN A 9 -20.98 8.36 7.45
C ASN A 9 -20.64 7.33 6.35
N PRO A 10 -19.56 6.53 6.50
CA PRO A 10 -19.20 5.49 5.53
C PRO A 10 -20.22 4.35 5.53
N LYS A 11 -20.48 3.78 4.34
CA LYS A 11 -21.21 2.52 4.22
C LYS A 11 -20.23 1.35 4.33
N PHE A 12 -20.34 0.59 5.42
CA PHE A 12 -19.55 -0.61 5.65
C PHE A 12 -20.26 -1.85 5.10
N ASN A 13 -19.52 -2.94 4.90
CA ASN A 13 -20.02 -4.22 4.37
C ASN A 13 -20.67 -4.11 2.97
N GLU A 14 -20.32 -3.06 2.23
CA GLU A 14 -20.77 -2.80 0.87
C GLU A 14 -19.55 -2.70 -0.04
N CYS A 15 -19.37 -3.70 -0.91
CA CYS A 15 -18.18 -3.82 -1.75
C CYS A 15 -18.48 -3.33 -3.16
N VAL A 16 -17.68 -2.39 -3.67
CA VAL A 16 -17.73 -1.97 -5.08
C VAL A 16 -17.30 -3.13 -5.97
N GLN A 17 -18.19 -3.54 -6.88
CA GLN A 17 -17.93 -4.60 -7.85
C GLN A 17 -17.47 -4.04 -9.19
N SER A 18 -18.05 -2.92 -9.62
CA SER A 18 -17.64 -2.26 -10.85
C SER A 18 -17.92 -0.77 -10.81
N ALA A 19 -17.10 0.01 -11.49
CA ALA A 19 -17.34 1.42 -11.75
C ALA A 19 -17.04 1.72 -13.20
N ARG A 20 -17.99 2.33 -13.91
CA ARG A 20 -17.86 2.71 -15.32
C ARG A 20 -18.40 4.12 -15.55
N TYR A 21 -17.78 4.85 -16.45
CA TYR A 21 -18.32 6.14 -16.90
C TYR A 21 -19.32 5.91 -18.02
N ASP A 22 -20.52 6.46 -17.88
CA ASP A 22 -21.57 6.42 -18.89
C ASP A 22 -21.54 7.74 -19.67
N GLU A 23 -20.92 7.71 -20.85
CA GLU A 23 -20.77 8.90 -21.71
C GLU A 23 -22.10 9.50 -22.14
N THR A 24 -23.16 8.69 -22.23
CA THR A 24 -24.49 9.16 -22.65
C THR A 24 -25.12 10.03 -21.57
N SER A 25 -24.99 9.63 -20.30
CA SER A 25 -25.55 10.38 -19.18
C SER A 25 -24.56 11.42 -18.62
N GLY A 26 -23.27 11.25 -18.86
CA GLY A 26 -22.21 12.10 -18.31
C GLY A 26 -21.90 11.81 -16.83
N PHE A 27 -22.29 10.64 -16.32
CA PHE A 27 -22.11 10.24 -14.92
C PHE A 27 -21.38 8.91 -14.77
N TRP A 28 -20.75 8.72 -13.63
CA TRP A 28 -20.25 7.42 -13.19
C TRP A 28 -21.41 6.55 -12.69
N ARG A 29 -21.39 5.27 -13.06
CA ARG A 29 -22.25 4.23 -12.52
C ARG A 29 -21.41 3.24 -11.73
N VAL A 30 -21.69 3.14 -10.44
CA VAL A 30 -20.95 2.30 -9.50
C VAL A 30 -21.87 1.22 -8.99
N LYS A 31 -21.57 -0.03 -9.31
CA LYS A 31 -22.30 -1.20 -8.79
C LYS A 31 -21.63 -1.69 -7.51
N THR A 32 -22.44 -1.92 -6.49
CA THR A 32 -21.99 -2.45 -5.20
C THR A 32 -22.80 -3.68 -4.81
N ILE A 33 -22.21 -4.51 -3.96
CA ILE A 33 -22.88 -5.64 -3.31
C ILE A 33 -22.79 -5.45 -1.80
N VAL A 34 -23.93 -5.51 -1.13
CA VAL A 34 -24.01 -5.65 0.33
C VAL A 34 -24.13 -7.13 0.65
N THR A 35 -23.25 -7.62 1.54
CA THR A 35 -23.32 -9.01 2.04
C THR A 35 -23.82 -8.97 3.48
N SER A 36 -24.98 -9.59 3.73
CA SER A 36 -25.55 -9.72 5.08
C SER A 36 -26.13 -11.12 5.23
N ASP A 37 -25.58 -11.90 6.17
CA ASP A 37 -26.12 -13.16 6.69
C ASP A 37 -26.88 -13.99 5.64
N SER A 38 -26.20 -14.36 4.55
CA SER A 38 -26.64 -15.18 3.40
C SER A 38 -27.42 -14.52 2.25
N ASN A 39 -27.84 -13.25 2.35
CA ASN A 39 -28.40 -12.50 1.21
C ASN A 39 -27.37 -11.55 0.57
N LYS A 40 -27.38 -11.51 -0.76
CA LYS A 40 -26.60 -10.57 -1.57
C LYS A 40 -27.56 -9.57 -2.20
N THR A 41 -27.42 -8.30 -1.85
CA THR A 41 -28.22 -7.22 -2.44
C THR A 41 -27.31 -6.34 -3.28
N GLU A 42 -27.72 -6.09 -4.52
CA GLU A 42 -27.02 -5.21 -5.45
C GLU A 42 -27.61 -3.80 -5.43
N PHE A 43 -26.73 -2.79 -5.45
CA PHE A 43 -27.10 -1.38 -5.61
C PHE A 43 -26.31 -0.76 -6.78
N GLU A 44 -26.91 0.22 -7.46
CA GLU A 44 -26.19 1.07 -8.42
C GLU A 44 -26.27 2.53 -7.96
N TYR A 45 -25.10 3.15 -7.77
CA TYR A 45 -24.96 4.58 -7.49
C TYR A 45 -24.62 5.32 -8.76
N VAL A 46 -25.15 6.53 -8.87
CA VAL A 46 -24.82 7.46 -9.95
C VAL A 46 -24.15 8.69 -9.33
N CYS A 47 -22.94 9.04 -9.80
CA CYS A 47 -22.20 10.18 -9.28
C CYS A 47 -21.45 10.95 -10.37
N ARG A 48 -21.15 12.23 -10.10
CA ARG A 48 -20.35 13.08 -11.01
C ARG A 48 -18.86 12.83 -10.86
N SER A 49 -18.44 12.58 -9.63
CA SER A 49 -17.04 12.39 -9.27
C SER A 49 -16.85 11.03 -8.62
N LEU A 50 -15.80 10.32 -9.05
CA LEU A 50 -15.37 9.05 -8.49
C LEU A 50 -13.96 9.22 -7.93
N VAL A 51 -13.81 9.03 -6.62
CA VAL A 51 -12.50 9.05 -5.96
C VAL A 51 -12.07 7.63 -5.66
N VAL A 52 -11.03 7.18 -6.33
CA VAL A 52 -10.39 5.87 -6.09
C VAL A 52 -9.47 6.01 -4.89
N ALA A 53 -9.85 5.37 -3.77
CA ALA A 53 -9.10 5.39 -2.51
C ALA A 53 -8.90 3.97 -1.93
N THR A 54 -8.81 2.95 -2.79
CA THR A 54 -8.64 1.53 -2.39
C THR A 54 -7.21 1.18 -1.99
N GLY A 55 -6.25 2.09 -2.23
CA GLY A 55 -4.86 1.96 -1.82
C GLY A 55 -4.00 1.05 -2.69
N GLU A 56 -2.71 1.06 -2.38
CA GLU A 56 -1.66 0.33 -3.09
C GLU A 56 -1.56 -1.15 -2.67
N ASN A 57 -2.05 -1.48 -1.47
CA ASN A 57 -1.89 -2.77 -0.80
C ASN A 57 -3.25 -3.45 -0.57
N ALA A 58 -4.00 -3.71 -1.65
CA ALA A 58 -5.37 -4.21 -1.57
C ALA A 58 -5.46 -5.75 -1.59
N GLU A 59 -4.67 -6.41 -2.44
CA GLU A 59 -4.68 -7.86 -2.62
C GLU A 59 -3.33 -8.47 -2.24
N CYS A 60 -3.36 -9.59 -1.52
CA CYS A 60 -2.18 -10.38 -1.21
C CYS A 60 -1.49 -10.88 -2.49
N VAL A 61 -0.16 -10.78 -2.55
CA VAL A 61 0.63 -11.33 -3.66
C VAL A 61 1.14 -12.71 -3.28
N LEU A 62 0.50 -13.74 -3.81
CA LEU A 62 0.96 -15.12 -3.67
C LEU A 62 1.94 -15.45 -4.80
N PRO A 63 3.22 -15.75 -4.51
CA PRO A 63 4.16 -16.16 -5.53
C PRO A 63 3.83 -17.56 -6.03
N ASP A 64 4.04 -17.79 -7.32
CA ASP A 64 4.08 -19.14 -7.88
C ASP A 64 5.46 -19.74 -7.57
N ILE A 65 5.50 -20.73 -6.67
CA ILE A 65 6.73 -21.42 -6.26
C ILE A 65 6.53 -22.91 -6.52
N GLU A 66 7.50 -23.50 -7.23
CA GLU A 66 7.50 -24.92 -7.56
C GLU A 66 7.32 -25.78 -6.30
N GLY A 67 6.39 -26.74 -6.35
CA GLY A 67 6.12 -27.68 -5.27
C GLY A 67 5.39 -27.10 -4.06
N LEU A 68 4.99 -25.81 -4.03
CA LEU A 68 4.33 -25.21 -2.86
C LEU A 68 3.01 -25.92 -2.52
N SER A 69 2.27 -26.39 -3.53
CA SER A 69 1.07 -27.20 -3.36
C SER A 69 1.34 -28.59 -2.78
N GLU A 70 2.57 -29.09 -2.88
CA GLU A 70 3.01 -30.40 -2.39
C GLU A 70 3.61 -30.33 -0.98
N PHE A 71 3.73 -29.11 -0.41
CA PHE A 71 4.34 -28.90 0.89
C PHE A 71 3.62 -29.64 2.03
N GLY A 72 2.29 -29.73 1.98
CA GLY A 72 1.46 -30.45 2.94
C GLY A 72 1.30 -29.78 4.32
N GLY A 73 2.19 -28.85 4.68
CA GLY A 73 2.08 -28.01 5.88
C GLY A 73 1.22 -26.75 5.66
N GLU A 74 1.10 -25.93 6.71
CA GLU A 74 0.30 -24.71 6.65
C GLU A 74 1.03 -23.61 5.85
N VAL A 75 0.32 -22.96 4.92
CA VAL A 75 0.81 -21.82 4.16
C VAL A 75 -0.18 -20.67 4.30
N ILE A 76 0.26 -19.55 4.89
CA ILE A 76 -0.56 -18.35 5.03
C ILE A 76 0.14 -17.12 4.47
N HIS A 77 -0.61 -16.10 4.06
CA HIS A 77 -0.04 -14.78 3.78
C HIS A 77 0.06 -13.95 5.05
N ALA A 78 1.00 -13.01 5.10
CA ALA A 78 1.15 -12.08 6.22
C ALA A 78 -0.12 -11.24 6.51
N GLY A 79 -1.08 -11.17 5.58
CA GLY A 79 -2.39 -10.53 5.78
C GLY A 79 -3.33 -11.31 6.69
N ASP A 80 -3.17 -12.64 6.71
CA ASP A 80 -3.96 -13.55 7.54
C ASP A 80 -3.26 -13.86 8.88
N TYR A 81 -1.97 -13.52 9.00
CA TYR A 81 -1.21 -13.64 10.24
C TYR A 81 -1.79 -12.74 11.35
N LYS A 82 -1.97 -13.30 12.55
CA LYS A 82 -2.47 -12.57 13.73
C LYS A 82 -1.51 -12.58 14.91
N SER A 83 -0.89 -13.71 15.19
CA SER A 83 0.01 -13.90 16.32
C SER A 83 0.91 -15.13 16.07
N GLY A 84 2.12 -15.08 16.61
CA GLY A 84 3.09 -16.17 16.60
C GLY A 84 2.71 -17.32 17.52
N GLU A 85 1.77 -17.12 18.44
CA GLU A 85 1.32 -18.11 19.41
C GLU A 85 0.88 -19.43 18.76
N LYS A 86 0.20 -19.36 17.61
CA LYS A 86 -0.24 -20.53 16.83
C LYS A 86 0.94 -21.40 16.36
N PHE A 87 2.11 -20.80 16.20
CA PHE A 87 3.30 -21.44 15.65
C PHE A 87 4.32 -21.84 16.72
N LYS A 88 3.94 -21.80 18.00
CA LYS A 88 4.83 -22.16 19.10
C LYS A 88 5.46 -23.54 18.90
N GLY A 89 6.79 -23.59 18.99
CA GLY A 89 7.60 -24.81 18.81
C GLY A 89 7.77 -25.27 17.35
N GLN A 90 7.21 -24.56 16.38
CA GLN A 90 7.31 -24.91 14.96
C GLN A 90 8.52 -24.26 14.29
N LYS A 91 9.05 -24.92 13.26
CA LYS A 91 9.99 -24.35 12.28
C LYS A 91 9.19 -23.62 11.22
N VAL A 92 9.29 -22.30 11.19
CA VAL A 92 8.47 -21.46 10.31
C VAL A 92 9.33 -20.78 9.25
N LEU A 93 9.01 -20.99 7.98
CA LEU A 93 9.65 -20.27 6.88
C LEU A 93 8.91 -18.95 6.61
N VAL A 94 9.59 -17.81 6.78
CA VAL A 94 9.03 -16.49 6.46
C VAL A 94 9.57 -16.03 5.11
N VAL A 95 8.70 -15.91 4.12
CA VAL A 95 9.10 -15.60 2.74
C VAL A 95 9.09 -14.09 2.51
N GLY A 96 10.26 -13.45 2.66
CA GLY A 96 10.47 -12.02 2.42
C GLY A 96 11.01 -11.28 3.63
N CYS A 97 11.78 -10.21 3.38
CA CYS A 97 12.44 -9.38 4.40
C CYS A 97 11.99 -7.91 4.36
N GLY A 98 10.74 -7.66 3.93
CA GLY A 98 10.11 -6.35 4.12
C GLY A 98 9.73 -6.11 5.59
N ASN A 99 9.06 -4.99 5.88
CA ASN A 99 8.60 -4.69 7.24
C ASN A 99 7.80 -5.85 7.84
N SER A 100 6.79 -6.36 7.12
CA SER A 100 5.99 -7.50 7.59
C SER A 100 6.83 -8.76 7.83
N GLY A 101 7.82 -9.07 6.98
CA GLY A 101 8.65 -10.26 7.16
C GLY A 101 9.52 -10.18 8.41
N MET A 102 10.08 -9.01 8.69
CA MET A 102 10.89 -8.76 9.88
C MET A 102 10.05 -8.78 11.16
N GLU A 103 8.88 -8.12 11.15
CA GLU A 103 7.97 -8.08 12.31
C GLU A 103 7.37 -9.46 12.61
N VAL A 104 6.93 -10.20 11.58
CA VAL A 104 6.44 -11.58 11.75
C VAL A 104 7.54 -12.49 12.29
N SER A 105 8.76 -12.40 11.76
CA SER A 105 9.88 -13.22 12.26
C SER A 105 10.19 -12.92 13.72
N LEU A 106 10.16 -11.64 14.14
CA LEU A 106 10.33 -11.25 15.53
C LEU A 106 9.20 -11.78 16.41
N ASP A 107 7.95 -11.64 15.98
CA ASP A 107 6.78 -12.10 16.74
C ASP A 107 6.77 -13.63 16.89
N LEU A 108 7.10 -14.38 15.84
CA LEU A 108 7.31 -15.82 15.87
C LEU A 108 8.38 -16.21 16.89
N CYS A 109 9.54 -15.55 16.84
CA CYS A 109 10.65 -15.78 17.78
C CYS A 109 10.21 -15.52 19.23
N ASN A 110 9.49 -14.41 19.49
CA ASN A 110 8.98 -14.07 20.82
C ASN A 110 7.96 -15.10 21.35
N HIS A 111 7.27 -15.80 20.47
CA HIS A 111 6.33 -16.88 20.82
C HIS A 111 6.97 -18.28 20.80
N ASN A 112 8.30 -18.38 20.82
CA ASN A 112 9.06 -19.63 20.84
C ASN A 112 8.86 -20.50 19.57
N ALA A 113 8.59 -19.89 18.42
CA ALA A 113 8.77 -20.54 17.13
C ALA A 113 10.22 -20.37 16.65
N SER A 114 10.64 -21.17 15.68
CA SER A 114 11.97 -21.12 15.06
C SER A 114 11.88 -20.59 13.62
N PRO A 115 11.91 -19.25 13.44
CA PRO A 115 11.76 -18.64 12.12
C PRO A 115 13.05 -18.73 11.27
N SER A 116 12.87 -19.06 9.99
CA SER A 116 13.87 -18.88 8.94
C SER A 116 13.35 -17.89 7.91
N MET A 117 13.99 -16.74 7.79
CA MET A 117 13.57 -15.64 6.93
C MET A 117 14.31 -15.69 5.58
N VAL A 118 13.55 -15.81 4.51
CA VAL A 118 14.05 -15.86 3.12
C VAL A 118 14.38 -14.45 2.63
N VAL A 119 15.64 -14.26 2.26
CA VAL A 119 16.19 -12.98 1.76
C VAL A 119 16.72 -13.17 0.34
N ARG A 120 15.87 -12.88 -0.66
CA ARG A 120 16.26 -12.93 -2.07
C ARG A 120 16.90 -11.63 -2.58
N SER A 121 16.44 -10.50 -2.07
CA SER A 121 16.75 -9.18 -2.63
C SER A 121 17.24 -8.24 -1.54
N SER A 122 17.98 -7.22 -1.96
CA SER A 122 18.51 -6.21 -1.06
C SER A 122 17.40 -5.40 -0.39
N VAL A 123 17.59 -5.06 0.89
CA VAL A 123 16.67 -4.25 1.69
C VAL A 123 17.44 -3.22 2.53
N HIS A 124 16.89 -2.02 2.67
CA HIS A 124 17.39 -1.05 3.64
C HIS A 124 16.76 -1.35 4.99
N VAL A 125 17.60 -1.64 5.99
CA VAL A 125 17.18 -1.71 7.39
C VAL A 125 17.72 -0.48 8.09
N LEU A 126 16.82 0.30 8.69
CA LEU A 126 17.11 1.49 9.46
C LEU A 126 16.60 1.28 10.89
N PRO A 127 17.25 1.86 11.92
CA PRO A 127 16.70 1.83 13.27
C PRO A 127 15.37 2.59 13.29
N ARG A 128 14.44 2.24 14.18
CA ARG A 128 13.21 3.02 14.37
C ARG A 128 13.49 4.45 14.87
N GLU A 129 14.47 4.57 15.75
CA GLU A 129 14.88 5.84 16.37
C GLU A 129 16.40 6.03 16.31
N ILE A 130 16.82 7.28 16.14
CA ILE A 130 18.22 7.70 16.12
C ILE A 130 18.32 8.89 17.08
N PHE A 131 19.10 8.75 18.16
CA PHE A 131 19.26 9.76 19.21
C PHE A 131 17.92 10.27 19.80
N GLY A 132 16.97 9.36 20.06
CA GLY A 132 15.68 9.66 20.66
C GLY A 132 14.67 10.36 19.73
N LYS A 133 14.96 10.43 18.42
CA LYS A 133 14.03 10.93 17.40
C LYS A 133 13.71 9.82 16.40
N SER A 134 12.50 9.84 15.85
CA SER A 134 12.16 8.92 14.77
C SER A 134 13.07 9.14 13.56
N THR A 135 13.53 8.04 12.97
CA THR A 135 14.33 8.03 11.74
C THR A 135 13.66 8.81 10.61
N PHE A 136 12.34 8.71 10.46
CA PHE A 136 11.62 9.47 9.43
C PHE A 136 11.46 10.94 9.78
N GLU A 137 11.28 11.29 11.04
CA GLU A 137 11.21 12.69 11.49
C GLU A 137 12.54 13.40 11.22
N LEU A 138 13.66 12.74 11.56
CA LEU A 138 15.00 13.23 11.28
C LEU A 138 15.22 13.43 9.77
N ALA A 139 14.84 12.44 8.95
CA ALA A 139 14.92 12.54 7.51
C ALA A 139 14.11 13.74 6.95
N VAL A 140 12.87 13.93 7.43
CA VAL A 140 12.02 15.05 7.01
C VAL A 140 12.61 16.40 7.42
N LEU A 141 13.18 16.49 8.62
CA LEU A 141 13.86 17.70 9.08
C LEU A 141 15.06 18.04 8.18
N MET A 142 15.87 17.04 7.83
CA MET A 142 17.05 17.22 6.96
C MET A 142 16.67 17.59 5.53
N MET A 143 15.59 17.01 4.99
CA MET A 143 15.08 17.33 3.65
C MET A 143 14.61 18.78 3.50
N LYS A 144 14.40 19.53 4.60
CA LYS A 144 14.12 20.98 4.53
C LYS A 144 15.34 21.80 4.10
N TRP A 145 16.55 21.29 4.36
CA TRP A 145 17.80 22.03 4.22
C TRP A 145 18.79 21.38 3.25
N LEU A 146 18.65 20.08 2.98
CA LEU A 146 19.60 19.29 2.21
C LEU A 146 18.93 18.59 1.01
N PRO A 147 19.66 18.38 -0.10
CA PRO A 147 19.16 17.60 -1.22
C PRO A 147 19.01 16.10 -0.87
N LEU A 148 18.07 15.41 -1.52
CA LEU A 148 17.69 14.02 -1.24
C LEU A 148 18.88 13.06 -1.15
N TRP A 149 19.82 13.14 -2.10
CA TRP A 149 20.99 12.25 -2.15
C TRP A 149 21.88 12.40 -0.90
N LEU A 150 21.98 13.62 -0.35
CA LEU A 150 22.79 13.90 0.83
C LEU A 150 22.09 13.40 2.09
N VAL A 151 20.77 13.60 2.18
CA VAL A 151 19.96 13.03 3.26
C VAL A 151 20.09 11.52 3.28
N ASP A 152 19.96 10.85 2.14
CA ASP A 152 20.11 9.39 2.05
C ASP A 152 21.49 8.92 2.52
N LYS A 153 22.58 9.59 2.11
CA LYS A 153 23.93 9.25 2.58
C LYS A 153 24.06 9.40 4.10
N LEU A 154 23.61 10.52 4.65
CA LEU A 154 23.69 10.79 6.09
C LEU A 154 22.85 9.78 6.89
N MET A 155 21.65 9.44 6.41
CA MET A 155 20.80 8.41 7.01
C MET A 155 21.48 7.04 7.05
N LEU A 156 22.21 6.67 5.99
CA LEU A 156 22.95 5.41 5.95
C LEU A 156 24.15 5.38 6.88
N ILE A 157 24.84 6.52 7.06
CA ILE A 157 25.93 6.68 8.04
C ILE A 157 25.37 6.52 9.46
N LEU A 158 24.30 7.23 9.79
CA LEU A 158 23.65 7.12 11.10
C LEU A 158 23.13 5.71 11.37
N ALA A 159 22.50 5.08 10.38
CA ALA A 159 22.06 3.69 10.49
C ALA A 159 23.24 2.73 10.68
N TRP A 160 24.39 2.98 10.05
CA TRP A 160 25.59 2.18 10.28
C TRP A 160 26.18 2.39 11.67
N LEU A 161 26.16 3.61 12.22
CA LEU A 161 26.61 3.88 13.59
C LEU A 161 25.74 3.15 14.64
N VAL A 162 24.44 3.05 14.39
CA VAL A 162 23.49 2.40 15.32
C VAL A 162 23.44 0.89 15.12
N LEU A 163 23.36 0.42 13.88
CA LEU A 163 23.13 -1.00 13.55
C LEU A 163 24.39 -1.76 13.13
N GLY A 164 25.51 -1.07 12.89
CA GLY A 164 26.74 -1.67 12.39
C GLY A 164 26.62 -2.24 10.97
N ASN A 165 27.54 -3.14 10.63
CA ASN A 165 27.49 -3.90 9.39
C ASN A 165 26.49 -5.05 9.49
N ILE A 166 25.36 -4.93 8.79
CA ILE A 166 24.29 -5.94 8.72
C ILE A 166 24.47 -6.95 7.58
N GLU A 167 25.35 -6.66 6.61
CA GLU A 167 25.54 -7.51 5.44
C GLU A 167 26.12 -8.89 5.80
N LYS A 168 26.93 -8.95 6.86
CA LYS A 168 27.45 -10.21 7.41
C LYS A 168 26.36 -11.18 7.89
N TYR A 169 25.12 -10.70 8.07
CA TYR A 169 23.96 -11.51 8.42
C TYR A 169 23.06 -11.81 7.20
N GLY A 170 23.55 -11.62 5.97
CA GLY A 170 22.77 -11.87 4.75
C GLY A 170 21.86 -10.72 4.30
N LEU A 171 21.79 -9.63 5.08
CA LEU A 171 20.97 -8.45 4.76
C LEU A 171 21.75 -7.45 3.91
N LYS A 172 21.73 -7.67 2.59
CA LYS A 172 22.41 -6.79 1.62
C LYS A 172 21.64 -5.48 1.44
N ARG A 173 22.35 -4.35 1.44
CA ARG A 173 21.74 -3.03 1.20
C ARG A 173 21.63 -2.72 -0.30
N PRO A 174 20.52 -2.10 -0.76
CA PRO A 174 20.41 -1.59 -2.13
C PRO A 174 21.43 -0.47 -2.42
N SER A 175 21.81 -0.30 -3.68
CA SER A 175 22.69 0.80 -4.13
C SER A 175 22.00 2.17 -4.13
N THR A 176 20.70 2.21 -4.45
CA THR A 176 19.86 3.41 -4.36
C THR A 176 19.57 3.74 -2.90
N GLY A 177 19.56 5.02 -2.52
CA GLY A 177 19.30 5.47 -1.15
C GLY A 177 17.87 5.14 -0.66
N PRO A 178 17.65 5.07 0.67
CA PRO A 178 16.37 4.61 1.24
C PRO A 178 15.17 5.49 0.88
N LEU A 179 15.32 6.82 0.88
CA LEU A 179 14.23 7.75 0.56
C LEU A 179 14.02 7.84 -0.95
N GLU A 180 15.08 7.81 -1.74
CA GLU A 180 14.98 7.73 -3.20
C GLU A 180 14.27 6.44 -3.65
N LEU A 181 14.62 5.31 -3.05
CA LEU A 181 14.00 4.02 -3.35
C LEU A 181 12.51 4.01 -2.99
N LYS A 182 12.14 4.63 -1.87
CA LYS A 182 10.73 4.85 -1.48
C LYS A 182 10.02 5.72 -2.52
N ASN A 183 10.58 6.87 -2.89
CA ASN A 183 9.95 7.81 -3.81
C ASN A 183 9.76 7.24 -5.23
N THR A 184 10.70 6.44 -5.72
CA THR A 184 10.69 5.92 -7.10
C THR A 184 9.97 4.58 -7.20
N LYS A 185 10.25 3.64 -6.29
CA LYS A 185 9.76 2.26 -6.35
C LYS A 185 8.72 1.92 -5.28
N GLY A 186 8.42 2.83 -4.34
CA GLY A 186 7.49 2.58 -3.24
C GLY A 186 8.02 1.61 -2.18
N LYS A 187 9.29 1.20 -2.28
CA LYS A 187 9.89 0.29 -1.32
C LYS A 187 10.35 1.08 -0.10
N THR A 188 9.54 1.03 0.94
CA THR A 188 9.86 1.65 2.23
C THR A 188 10.96 0.86 2.92
N PRO A 189 12.00 1.52 3.50
CA PRO A 189 12.99 0.83 4.31
C PRO A 189 12.31 0.11 5.48
N VAL A 190 12.91 -0.99 5.91
CA VAL A 190 12.52 -1.67 7.14
C VAL A 190 12.93 -0.81 8.32
N LEU A 191 12.00 -0.57 9.24
CA LEU A 191 12.33 -0.02 10.55
C LEU A 191 12.51 -1.18 11.52
N ASP A 192 13.75 -1.41 11.93
CA ASP A 192 14.05 -2.46 12.90
C ASP A 192 13.51 -2.07 14.29
N ILE A 193 12.81 -3.02 14.90
CA ILE A 193 12.22 -2.93 16.25
C ILE A 193 12.71 -4.06 17.18
N GLY A 194 13.75 -4.79 16.80
CA GLY A 194 14.32 -5.91 17.58
C GLY A 194 14.57 -7.18 16.76
N ALA A 195 14.09 -7.25 15.51
CA ALA A 195 14.32 -8.39 14.63
C ALA A 195 15.82 -8.57 14.36
N LEU A 196 16.56 -7.47 14.17
CA LEU A 196 17.99 -7.53 13.92
C LEU A 196 18.77 -8.12 15.09
N GLU A 197 18.37 -7.84 16.34
CA GLU A 197 18.99 -8.42 17.52
C GLU A 197 18.82 -9.95 17.53
N LYS A 198 17.62 -10.44 17.22
CA LYS A 198 17.32 -11.87 17.10
C LYS A 198 18.04 -12.55 15.92
N ILE A 199 18.29 -11.81 14.84
CA ILE A 199 19.16 -12.28 13.75
C ILE A 199 20.61 -12.40 14.22
N ARG A 200 21.10 -11.46 15.05
CA ARG A 200 22.47 -11.49 15.58
C ARG A 200 22.70 -12.64 16.56
N SER A 201 21.69 -12.99 17.37
CA SER A 201 21.77 -14.12 18.29
C SER A 201 21.61 -15.48 17.59
N GLY A 202 21.10 -15.50 16.36
CA GLY A 202 20.79 -16.73 15.62
C GLY A 202 19.40 -17.29 15.90
N ASP A 203 18.57 -16.59 16.68
CA ASP A 203 17.18 -16.99 16.94
C ASP A 203 16.30 -16.84 15.68
N ILE A 204 16.67 -15.92 14.76
CA ILE A 204 16.10 -15.80 13.42
C ILE A 204 17.18 -16.12 12.39
N ASN A 205 16.99 -17.20 11.64
CA ASN A 205 17.93 -17.62 10.60
C ASN A 205 17.66 -16.86 9.30
N VAL A 206 18.69 -16.28 8.69
CA VAL A 206 18.58 -15.62 7.38
C VAL A 206 19.02 -16.59 6.31
N VAL A 207 18.12 -16.94 5.40
CA VAL A 207 18.34 -17.96 4.36
C VAL A 207 18.17 -17.39 2.95
N PRO A 208 18.87 -17.93 1.93
CA PRO A 208 18.74 -17.46 0.55
C PRO A 208 17.37 -17.83 -0.05
N GLY A 209 17.17 -17.47 -1.32
CA GLY A 209 15.92 -17.73 -2.04
C GLY A 209 15.50 -19.20 -2.05
N ILE A 210 14.20 -19.44 -2.22
CA ILE A 210 13.62 -20.78 -2.37
C ILE A 210 13.83 -21.25 -3.81
N LYS A 211 14.22 -22.51 -3.98
CA LYS A 211 14.25 -23.20 -5.27
C LYS A 211 12.95 -23.95 -5.51
N ARG A 212 12.52 -24.80 -4.58
CA ARG A 212 11.24 -25.52 -4.62
C ARG A 212 10.84 -26.03 -3.23
N PHE A 213 9.56 -26.39 -3.08
CA PHE A 213 9.05 -27.12 -1.93
C PHE A 213 8.89 -28.61 -2.25
N SER A 214 8.84 -29.41 -1.18
CA SER A 214 8.44 -30.80 -1.15
C SER A 214 7.70 -31.06 0.17
N CYS A 215 7.14 -32.26 0.35
CA CYS A 215 6.41 -32.60 1.58
C CYS A 215 7.24 -32.32 2.85
N GLY A 216 6.83 -31.35 3.68
CA GLY A 216 7.48 -30.97 4.94
C GLY A 216 8.86 -30.32 4.81
N GLN A 217 9.31 -29.96 3.61
CA GLN A 217 10.68 -29.50 3.37
C GLN A 217 10.76 -28.43 2.27
N VAL A 218 11.73 -27.53 2.37
CA VAL A 218 12.07 -26.56 1.34
C VAL A 218 13.51 -26.74 0.87
N GLU A 219 13.73 -26.75 -0.44
CA GLU A 219 15.06 -26.70 -1.06
C GLU A 219 15.38 -25.25 -1.42
N LEU A 220 16.51 -24.75 -0.93
CA LEU A 220 17.00 -23.40 -1.17
C LEU A 220 17.89 -23.34 -2.43
N VAL A 221 18.11 -22.15 -2.97
CA VAL A 221 18.91 -21.95 -4.19
C VAL A 221 20.40 -22.33 -4.03
N ASN A 222 20.91 -22.38 -2.80
CA ASN A 222 22.25 -22.87 -2.48
C ASN A 222 22.33 -24.41 -2.38
N GLY A 223 21.21 -25.13 -2.58
CA GLY A 223 21.11 -26.59 -2.47
C GLY A 223 20.85 -27.12 -1.05
N GLU A 224 20.82 -26.24 -0.05
CA GLU A 224 20.45 -26.58 1.32
C GLU A 224 18.98 -26.95 1.41
N LYS A 225 18.66 -27.92 2.27
CA LYS A 225 17.31 -28.41 2.52
C LYS A 225 16.94 -28.18 3.96
N LEU A 226 15.78 -27.58 4.19
CA LEU A 226 15.27 -27.26 5.52
C LEU A 226 13.93 -27.95 5.76
N ASP A 227 13.84 -28.71 6.84
CA ASP A 227 12.55 -29.22 7.32
C ASP A 227 11.79 -28.06 7.98
N ILE A 228 10.54 -27.86 7.56
CA ILE A 228 9.69 -26.74 7.98
C ILE A 228 8.27 -27.25 8.20
N ASP A 229 7.59 -26.69 9.19
CA ASP A 229 6.22 -27.08 9.55
C ASP A 229 5.19 -26.13 8.92
N SER A 230 5.53 -24.85 8.83
CA SER A 230 4.65 -23.78 8.35
C SER A 230 5.39 -22.74 7.51
N VAL A 231 4.65 -22.08 6.61
CA VAL A 231 5.14 -21.00 5.75
C VAL A 231 4.29 -19.75 5.93
N VAL A 232 4.94 -18.62 6.18
CA VAL A 232 4.30 -17.29 6.16
C VAL A 232 4.84 -16.49 4.98
N LEU A 233 3.98 -16.24 4.00
CA LEU A 233 4.28 -15.45 2.80
C LEU A 233 4.22 -13.95 3.15
N ALA A 234 5.38 -13.34 3.38
CA ALA A 234 5.54 -11.90 3.57
C ALA A 234 5.89 -11.20 2.23
N THR A 235 5.19 -11.59 1.17
CA THR A 235 5.50 -11.27 -0.23
C THR A 235 4.82 -10.01 -0.76
N GLY A 236 4.13 -9.30 0.12
CA GLY A 236 3.56 -7.98 -0.15
C GLY A 236 2.19 -8.03 -0.80
N TYR A 237 1.78 -6.89 -1.34
CA TYR A 237 0.44 -6.68 -1.84
C TYR A 237 0.48 -6.00 -3.20
N ARG A 238 -0.65 -6.04 -3.91
CA ARG A 238 -0.90 -5.29 -5.14
C ARG A 238 -2.19 -4.49 -5.05
N SER A 239 -2.31 -3.51 -5.91
CA SER A 239 -3.57 -2.78 -6.08
C SER A 239 -4.57 -3.64 -6.87
N ASN A 240 -5.85 -3.52 -6.52
CA ASN A 240 -6.96 -4.18 -7.19
C ASN A 240 -7.76 -3.25 -8.12
N VAL A 241 -7.35 -2.00 -8.31
CA VAL A 241 -8.11 -1.04 -9.15
C VAL A 241 -8.52 -1.61 -10.51
N PRO A 242 -7.66 -2.33 -11.25
CA PRO A 242 -8.02 -2.85 -12.57
C PRO A 242 -9.10 -3.95 -12.55
N SER A 243 -9.43 -4.55 -11.40
CA SER A 243 -10.45 -5.61 -11.32
C SER A 243 -11.88 -5.08 -11.29
N TRP A 244 -12.08 -3.82 -10.88
CA TRP A 244 -13.40 -3.22 -10.73
C TRP A 244 -13.57 -1.90 -11.50
N LEU A 245 -12.50 -1.14 -11.73
CA LEU A 245 -12.58 0.12 -12.48
C LEU A 245 -12.52 -0.17 -13.99
N GLN A 246 -13.63 0.09 -14.69
CA GLN A 246 -13.76 -0.08 -16.13
C GLN A 246 -13.30 1.19 -16.86
N GLU A 247 -12.02 1.50 -16.72
CA GLU A 247 -11.35 2.66 -17.32
C GLU A 247 -9.91 2.27 -17.69
N GLY A 248 -9.43 2.68 -18.86
CA GLY A 248 -8.16 2.21 -19.42
C GLY A 248 -7.06 3.26 -19.61
N GLU A 249 -7.38 4.55 -19.47
CA GLU A 249 -6.47 5.66 -19.72
C GLU A 249 -5.75 6.14 -18.45
N PHE A 250 -6.43 6.22 -17.31
CA PHE A 250 -5.89 6.85 -16.09
C PHE A 250 -5.03 5.90 -15.26
N PHE A 251 -5.51 4.67 -15.02
CA PHE A 251 -4.75 3.63 -14.32
C PHE A 251 -4.00 2.72 -15.29
N SER A 252 -2.83 2.26 -14.87
CA SER A 252 -2.08 1.22 -15.58
C SER A 252 -2.47 -0.18 -15.08
N LYS A 253 -2.03 -1.23 -15.79
CA LYS A 253 -2.37 -2.63 -15.46
C LYS A 253 -1.94 -3.08 -14.07
N ASN A 254 -1.02 -2.37 -13.42
CA ASN A 254 -0.58 -2.67 -12.04
C ASN A 254 -1.45 -1.97 -10.97
N GLY A 255 -2.49 -1.24 -11.38
CA GLY A 255 -3.39 -0.51 -10.49
C GLY A 255 -2.87 0.83 -9.97
N TYR A 256 -1.79 1.37 -10.55
CA TYR A 256 -1.30 2.72 -10.26
C TYR A 256 -1.68 3.71 -11.37
N PRO A 257 -1.92 4.99 -11.04
CA PRO A 257 -2.05 6.04 -12.04
C PRO A 257 -0.83 6.07 -12.98
N LYS A 258 -1.06 6.31 -14.27
CA LYS A 258 0.03 6.35 -15.27
C LYS A 258 0.96 7.55 -15.09
N ALA A 259 0.42 8.68 -14.63
CA ALA A 259 1.22 9.87 -14.35
C ALA A 259 1.88 9.75 -12.97
N SER A 260 3.14 10.17 -12.88
CA SER A 260 3.87 10.19 -11.61
C SER A 260 3.35 11.29 -10.67
N PHE A 261 3.65 11.16 -9.38
CA PHE A 261 3.51 12.27 -8.45
C PHE A 261 4.28 13.51 -8.97
N PRO A 262 3.73 14.74 -8.89
CA PRO A 262 2.48 15.12 -8.24
C PRO A 262 1.28 15.23 -9.19
N HIS A 263 1.29 14.59 -10.37
CA HIS A 263 0.26 14.74 -11.40
C HIS A 263 -0.70 13.55 -11.49
N GLY A 264 -0.40 12.44 -10.80
CA GLY A 264 -1.20 11.20 -10.84
C GLY A 264 -2.55 11.21 -10.11
N TRP A 265 -3.00 12.34 -9.55
CA TRP A 265 -4.20 12.40 -8.70
C TRP A 265 -5.50 12.69 -9.45
N LYS A 266 -5.44 13.24 -10.68
CA LYS A 266 -6.61 13.67 -11.46
C LYS A 266 -6.67 13.00 -12.83
N GLY A 267 -7.78 12.32 -13.09
CA GLY A 267 -8.15 11.76 -14.38
C GLY A 267 -9.18 12.62 -15.13
N LYS A 268 -9.77 12.04 -16.18
CA LYS A 268 -10.87 12.65 -16.94
C LYS A 268 -12.22 12.42 -16.22
N ALA A 269 -13.24 13.16 -16.64
CA ALA A 269 -14.63 12.91 -16.25
C ALA A 269 -14.88 12.83 -14.73
N GLY A 270 -14.17 13.62 -13.91
CA GLY A 270 -14.33 13.59 -12.46
C GLY A 270 -13.76 12.34 -11.77
N LEU A 271 -12.87 11.59 -12.44
CA LEU A 271 -12.11 10.50 -11.83
C LEU A 271 -10.88 11.03 -11.09
N TYR A 272 -10.66 10.54 -9.88
CA TYR A 272 -9.52 10.91 -9.05
C TYR A 272 -8.87 9.68 -8.42
N ALA A 273 -7.58 9.79 -8.10
CA ALA A 273 -6.83 8.77 -7.36
C ALA A 273 -6.23 9.39 -6.09
N ALA A 274 -6.51 8.79 -4.93
CA ALA A 274 -6.01 9.22 -3.65
C ALA A 274 -5.16 8.12 -3.00
N GLY A 275 -3.89 8.43 -2.71
CA GLY A 275 -3.03 7.52 -1.93
C GLY A 275 -2.22 6.53 -2.76
N PHE A 276 -2.04 6.78 -4.06
CA PHE A 276 -1.24 5.97 -4.99
C PHE A 276 0.14 6.57 -5.30
N THR A 277 0.61 7.47 -4.43
CA THR A 277 1.80 8.29 -4.65
C THR A 277 3.11 7.60 -4.30
N ARG A 278 3.07 6.44 -3.64
CA ARG A 278 4.22 5.76 -3.02
C ARG A 278 4.95 6.58 -1.93
N ARG A 279 4.36 7.69 -1.49
CA ARG A 279 4.92 8.59 -0.46
C ARG A 279 4.29 8.40 0.91
N GLY A 280 3.40 7.42 1.06
CA GLY A 280 2.69 7.16 2.32
C GLY A 280 1.73 8.29 2.66
N LEU A 281 1.56 8.57 3.96
CA LEU A 281 0.56 9.51 4.46
C LEU A 281 0.70 10.93 3.92
N SER A 282 1.93 11.42 3.68
CA SER A 282 2.15 12.76 3.13
C SER A 282 1.64 12.89 1.70
N GLY A 283 1.85 11.85 0.89
CA GLY A 283 1.34 11.81 -0.48
C GLY A 283 -0.18 11.64 -0.52
N ALA A 284 -0.74 10.74 0.30
CA ALA A 284 -2.19 10.58 0.42
C ALA A 284 -2.89 11.88 0.87
N SER A 285 -2.31 12.60 1.83
CA SER A 285 -2.79 13.92 2.25
C SER A 285 -2.71 14.95 1.11
N SER A 286 -1.60 14.96 0.36
CA SER A 286 -1.45 15.85 -0.79
C SER A 286 -2.50 15.59 -1.87
N ASP A 287 -2.80 14.34 -2.20
CA ASP A 287 -3.85 13.98 -3.14
C ASP A 287 -5.21 14.41 -2.61
N ALA A 288 -5.55 14.04 -1.37
CA ALA A 288 -6.85 14.34 -0.76
C ALA A 288 -7.16 15.85 -0.76
N MET A 289 -6.18 16.69 -0.41
CA MET A 289 -6.35 18.15 -0.44
C MET A 289 -6.61 18.67 -1.86
N ARG A 290 -5.86 18.20 -2.86
CA ARG A 290 -6.02 18.64 -4.25
C ARG A 290 -7.35 18.20 -4.84
N ILE A 291 -7.76 16.96 -4.56
CA ILE A 291 -9.06 16.41 -4.97
C ILE A 291 -10.19 17.24 -4.37
N ALA A 292 -10.15 17.51 -3.06
CA ALA A 292 -11.17 18.30 -2.39
C ALA A 292 -11.28 19.72 -2.97
N GLN A 293 -10.14 20.38 -3.22
CA GLN A 293 -10.08 21.71 -3.84
C GLN A 293 -10.67 21.72 -5.25
N ASP A 294 -10.32 20.72 -6.07
CA ASP A 294 -10.81 20.61 -7.45
C ASP A 294 -12.32 20.37 -7.50
N ILE A 295 -12.83 19.42 -6.70
CA ILE A 295 -14.26 19.15 -6.61
C ILE A 295 -15.03 20.38 -6.12
N ALA A 296 -14.50 21.08 -5.10
CA ALA A 296 -15.12 22.31 -4.61
C ALA A 296 -15.15 23.42 -5.66
N GLN A 297 -14.12 23.53 -6.50
CA GLN A 297 -14.07 24.50 -7.59
C GLN A 297 -15.09 24.16 -8.68
N VAL A 298 -15.14 22.90 -9.12
CA VAL A 298 -16.13 22.43 -10.10
C VAL A 298 -17.56 22.71 -9.62
N PHE A 299 -17.85 22.39 -8.35
CA PHE A 299 -19.17 22.64 -7.76
C PHE A 299 -19.55 24.14 -7.73
N LYS A 300 -18.59 25.02 -7.42
CA LYS A 300 -18.80 26.47 -7.45
C LYS A 300 -19.10 26.97 -8.87
N ASP A 301 -18.36 26.49 -9.86
CA ASP A 301 -18.51 26.91 -11.26
C ASP A 301 -19.85 26.49 -11.82
N GLU A 302 -20.30 25.25 -11.55
CA GLU A 302 -21.64 24.78 -11.90
C GLU A 302 -22.74 25.60 -11.23
N THR A 303 -22.60 25.89 -9.93
CA THR A 303 -23.58 26.70 -9.18
C THR A 303 -23.65 28.13 -9.72
N LYS A 304 -22.51 28.72 -10.10
CA LYS A 304 -22.45 30.05 -10.70
C LYS A 304 -23.12 30.07 -12.07
N GLN A 305 -22.88 29.05 -12.90
CA GLN A 305 -23.54 28.91 -14.21
C GLN A 305 -25.05 28.74 -14.09
N LEU A 306 -25.53 27.94 -13.12
CA LEU A 306 -26.95 27.78 -12.83
C LEU A 306 -27.59 29.13 -12.44
N ARG A 307 -26.95 29.89 -11.55
CA ARG A 307 -27.42 31.24 -11.19
C ARG A 307 -27.48 32.17 -12.41
N MET A 308 -26.45 32.18 -13.26
CA MET A 308 -26.44 33.00 -14.48
C MET A 308 -27.55 32.61 -15.46
N ARG A 309 -27.82 31.30 -15.67
CA ARG A 309 -28.93 30.83 -16.52
C ARG A 309 -30.30 31.22 -15.95
N THR A 310 -30.49 31.14 -14.63
CA THR A 310 -31.74 31.56 -13.98
C THR A 310 -31.97 33.06 -14.09
N VAL A 311 -30.91 33.88 -13.95
CA VAL A 311 -30.99 35.35 -14.13
C VAL A 311 -31.27 35.73 -15.58
N ALA A 312 -30.64 35.05 -16.56
CA ALA A 312 -30.88 35.30 -17.98
C ALA A 312 -32.33 34.97 -18.41
N ARG A 313 -32.95 33.92 -17.83
CA ARG A 313 -34.37 33.58 -18.07
C ARG A 313 -35.38 34.56 -17.45
N HIS A 314 -34.96 35.41 -16.51
CA HIS A 314 -35.83 36.39 -15.84
C HIS A 314 -35.91 37.76 -16.53
N ARG A 315 -35.29 37.96 -17.70
CA ARG A 315 -35.58 39.15 -18.53
C ARG A 315 -36.97 38.97 -19.18
N ARG A 316 -38.00 39.48 -18.49
CA ARG A 316 -39.39 39.57 -18.98
C ARG A 316 -39.40 40.24 -20.35
N CYS A 317 -39.98 39.56 -21.34
CA CYS A 317 -40.48 40.21 -22.55
C CYS A 317 -41.61 41.14 -22.12
N ILE A 318 -41.37 42.44 -22.11
CA ILE A 318 -42.43 43.45 -22.03
C ILE A 318 -42.92 43.62 -23.47
N SER A 319 -44.06 43.00 -23.79
CA SER A 319 -44.78 43.33 -25.03
C SER A 319 -45.36 44.73 -24.88
N LEU A 320 -44.79 45.70 -25.60
CA LEU A 320 -45.43 47.00 -25.81
C LEU A 320 -46.58 46.80 -26.80
N SER A 321 -47.80 46.70 -26.28
CA SER A 321 -49.02 46.90 -27.06
C SER A 321 -49.18 48.39 -27.35
N GLN A 322 -48.97 48.78 -28.60
CA GLN A 322 -49.36 50.10 -29.11
C GLN A 322 -50.85 50.06 -29.49
N PHE A 323 -51.63 50.95 -28.88
CA PHE A 323 -52.90 51.45 -29.42
C PHE A 323 -52.63 52.84 -30.01
#